data_AF-A0A8J2LYS3-F1
#
_entry.id   AF-A0A8J2LYS3-F1
#
_cell.length_a   1.000
_cell.length_b   1.000
_cell.length_c   1.000
_cell.angle_alpha   90.00
_cell.angle_beta   90.00
_cell.angle_gamma   90.00
#
_symmetry.space_group_name_H-M   'P 1'
#
loop_
_entity.id
_entity.type
_entity.pdbx_description
1 polymer ?
#
loop_
_entity_poly.entity_id
_entity_poly.type
_entity_poly.pdbx_seq_one_letter_code
_entity_poly.pdbx_strand_id
1 'polypeptide(L)' 'EMHDYAQCLEELNDLKLIAHDEAQVFFLLGRVHKKLGDTHLALLNFSLAAEMDPRGEQSRNNFTDAPYDDEPSSPHSE' A
#
# COMPACT_ATOMS: atom_id res chain seq x y z
N GLU A 1 -3.14 -11.08 -11.50
CA GLU A 1 -3.95 -12.14 -10.87
C GLU A 1 -4.44 -11.67 -9.50
N MET A 2 -5.57 -12.20 -9.00
CA MET A 2 -6.09 -11.89 -7.65
C MET A 2 -5.58 -12.88 -6.58
N HIS A 3 -5.04 -14.03 -7.02
CA HIS A 3 -4.62 -15.13 -6.13
C HIS A 3 -3.36 -14.78 -5.33
N ASP A 4 -2.45 -13.98 -5.87
CA ASP A 4 -1.20 -13.65 -5.17
C ASP A 4 -1.38 -12.67 -4.01
N TYR A 5 -2.46 -11.86 -4.01
CA TYR A 5 -2.68 -10.88 -2.94
C TYR A 5 -3.06 -11.53 -1.61
N ALA A 6 -3.76 -12.67 -1.64
CA ALA A 6 -4.10 -13.41 -0.42
C ALA A 6 -2.85 -14.01 0.22
N GLN A 7 -1.95 -14.57 -0.58
CA GLN A 7 -0.67 -15.09 -0.09
C GLN A 7 0.24 -13.96 0.40
N CYS A 8 0.31 -12.84 -0.33
CA CYS A 8 1.07 -11.67 0.09
C CYS A 8 0.55 -11.10 1.42
N LEU A 9 -0.76 -11.16 1.65
CA LEU A 9 -1.37 -10.78 2.92
C LEU A 9 -0.95 -11.72 4.07
N GLU A 10 -0.84 -13.02 3.82
CA GLU A 10 -0.36 -14.00 4.80
C GLU A 10 1.12 -13.75 5.15
N GLU A 11 1.98 -13.63 4.14
CA GLU A 11 3.41 -13.35 4.33
C GLU A 11 3.66 -12.01 5.05
N LEU A 12 2.87 -10.97 4.74
CA LEU A 12 2.98 -9.68 5.43
C LEU A 12 2.46 -9.73 6.87
N ASN A 13 1.48 -10.59 7.17
CA ASN A 13 1.03 -10.79 8.54
C ASN A 13 2.09 -11.54 9.37
N ASP A 14 2.76 -12.52 8.78
CA ASP A 14 3.89 -13.18 9.43
C ASP A 14 5.06 -12.20 9.65
N LEU A 15 5.34 -11.37 8.65
CA LEU A 15 6.35 -10.32 8.78
C LEU A 15 5.99 -9.31 9.87
N LYS A 16 4.72 -8.94 10.00
CA LYS A 16 4.22 -8.07 11.07
C LYS A 16 4.43 -8.66 12.47
N LEU A 17 4.39 -9.99 12.61
CA LEU A 17 4.68 -10.64 13.90
C LEU A 17 6.16 -10.52 14.30
N ILE A 18 7.05 -10.43 13.30
CA ILE A 18 8.51 -10.36 13.52
C ILE A 18 8.98 -8.90 13.59
N ALA A 19 8.50 -8.05 12.68
CA ALA A 19 8.84 -6.65 12.50
C ALA A 19 7.64 -5.74 12.84
N HIS A 20 7.20 -5.81 14.09
CA HIS A 20 6.04 -5.08 14.57
C HIS A 20 6.21 -3.54 14.64
N ASP A 21 7.44 -3.06 14.48
CA ASP A 21 7.86 -1.65 14.53
C ASP A 21 8.22 -1.06 13.15
N GLU A 22 8.10 -1.83 12.07
CA GLU A 22 8.41 -1.35 10.72
C GLU A 22 7.17 -0.76 10.02
N ALA A 23 7.17 0.57 9.84
CA ALA A 23 6.15 1.30 9.07
C ALA A 23 5.93 0.72 7.66
N GLN A 24 6.97 0.17 7.04
CA GLN A 24 6.92 -0.41 5.70
C GLN A 24 6.00 -1.64 5.60
N VAL A 25 5.92 -2.46 6.65
CA VAL A 25 5.03 -3.64 6.68
C VAL A 25 3.58 -3.22 6.61
N PHE A 26 3.20 -2.18 7.36
CA PHE A 26 1.85 -1.62 7.34
C PHE A 26 1.54 -0.92 6.02
N PHE A 27 2.52 -0.23 5.40
CA PHE A 27 2.33 0.35 4.07
C PHE A 27 2.05 -0.71 3.00
N LEU A 28 2.77 -1.84 3.04
CA LEU A 28 2.55 -2.95 2.11
C LEU A 28 1.18 -3.63 2.33
N LEU A 29 0.78 -3.85 3.60
CA LEU A 29 -0.56 -4.34 3.94
C LEU A 29 -1.65 -3.41 3.38
N GLY A 30 -1.46 -2.10 3.49
CA GLY A 30 -2.38 -1.11 2.94
C GLY A 30 -2.57 -1.26 1.42
N ARG A 31 -1.48 -1.52 0.68
CA ARG A 31 -1.54 -1.75 -0.77
C ARG A 31 -2.25 -3.04 -1.14
N VAL A 32 -2.00 -4.12 -0.39
CA VAL A 32 -2.65 -5.43 -0.62
C VAL A 32 -4.15 -5.31 -0.38
N HIS A 33 -4.57 -4.70 0.74
CA HIS A 33 -5.98 -4.43 1.01
C HIS A 33 -6.65 -3.55 -0.06
N LYS A 34 -5.94 -2.52 -0.57
CA LYS A 34 -6.45 -1.70 -1.68
C LYS A 34 -6.72 -2.54 -2.94
N LYS A 35 -5.84 -3.49 -3.26
CA LYS A 35 -6.00 -4.38 -4.43
C LYS A 35 -7.07 -5.46 -4.21
N LEU A 36 -7.32 -5.85 -2.96
CA LEU A 36 -8.42 -6.75 -2.58
C LEU A 36 -9.80 -6.06 -2.53
N GLY A 37 -9.84 -4.72 -2.55
CA GLY A 37 -11.06 -3.92 -2.46
C GLY A 37 -11.41 -3.45 -1.05
N ASP A 38 -10.62 -3.85 -0.05
CA ASP A 38 -10.78 -3.50 1.36
C ASP A 38 -10.26 -2.08 1.66
N THR A 39 -10.88 -1.09 1.03
CA THR A 39 -10.42 0.30 1.06
C THR A 39 -10.32 0.86 2.49
N HIS A 40 -11.23 0.44 3.39
CA HIS A 40 -11.18 0.87 4.80
C HIS A 40 -9.96 0.32 5.55
N LEU A 41 -9.64 -0.96 5.36
CA LEU A 41 -8.44 -1.58 5.93
C LEU A 41 -7.17 -0.99 5.31
N ALA A 42 -7.21 -0.68 4.01
CA ALA A 42 -6.09 -0.03 3.34
C ALA A 42 -5.74 1.31 4.02
N LEU A 43 -6.74 2.17 4.22
CA LEU A 43 -6.57 3.46 4.87
C LEU A 43 -6.07 3.35 6.31
N LEU A 44 -6.61 2.41 7.10
CA LEU A 44 -6.16 2.18 8.47
C LEU A 44 -4.66 1.82 8.53
N ASN A 45 -4.23 0.89 7.66
CA ASN A 45 -2.85 0.47 7.59
C ASN A 45 -1.92 1.59 7.09
N PHE A 46 -2.37 2.43 6.15
CA PHE A 46 -1.60 3.60 5.73
C PHE A 46 -1.45 4.65 6.84
N SER A 47 -2.50 4.91 7.61
CA SER A 47 -2.44 5.83 8.74
C SER A 47 -1.45 5.33 9.80
N LEU A 48 -1.50 4.04 10.15
CA LEU A 48 -0.55 3.42 11.08
C LEU A 48 0.89 3.52 10.58
N ALA A 49 1.13 3.27 9.29
CA ALA A 49 2.45 3.44 8.69
C ALA A 49 2.95 4.90 8.80
N ALA A 50 2.08 5.87 8.52
CA ALA A 50 2.41 7.30 8.60
C ALA A 50 2.67 7.78 10.03
N GLU A 51 1.97 7.22 11.02
CA GLU A 51 2.21 7.52 12.45
C GLU A 51 3.57 6.98 12.94
N MET A 52 4.01 5.83 12.43
CA MET A 52 5.27 5.20 12.83
C MET A 52 6.50 5.78 12.12
N ASP A 53 6.37 6.20 10.85
CA ASP A 53 7.43 6.91 10.14
C ASP A 53 6.98 8.27 9.60
N PRO A 54 6.92 9.31 10.45
CA PRO A 54 6.62 10.67 10.02
C PRO A 54 7.72 11.26 9.11
N ARG A 55 8.88 10.61 8.96
CA ARG A 55 9.95 11.00 8.02
C ARG A 55 9.77 10.37 6.63
N GLY A 56 8.97 9.30 6.51
CA GLY A 56 8.60 8.69 5.23
C GLY A 56 7.82 9.63 4.30
N GLU A 57 7.12 10.62 4.85
CA GLU A 57 6.51 11.74 4.12
C GLU A 57 7.55 12.53 3.29
N GLN A 58 8.81 12.60 3.72
CA GLN A 58 9.89 13.22 2.93
C GLN A 58 10.37 12.32 1.78
N SER A 59 10.13 11.01 1.86
CA SER A 59 10.40 10.04 0.77
C SER A 59 9.26 9.97 -0.26
N ARG A 60 8.10 10.61 0.02
CA ARG A 60 7.01 10.78 -0.95
C ARG A 60 7.42 11.55 -2.22
N ASN A 61 8.56 12.26 -2.19
CA ASN A 61 9.11 12.93 -3.37
C ASN A 61 9.88 12.00 -4.33
N ASN A 62 10.18 10.76 -3.94
CA ASN A 62 10.88 9.79 -4.80
C ASN A 62 10.01 8.62 -5.29
N PHE A 63 8.84 8.39 -4.67
CA PHE A 63 7.91 7.33 -5.10
C PHE A 63 6.71 7.84 -5.92
N THR A 64 6.49 9.16 -5.98
CA THR A 64 5.39 9.77 -6.76
C THR A 64 5.77 10.15 -8.20
N ASP A 65 7.05 10.02 -8.58
CA ASP A 65 7.54 10.35 -9.94
C ASP A 65 7.66 9.13 -10.87
N ALA A 66 7.19 7.96 -10.43
CA ALA A 66 6.93 6.85 -11.34
C ALA A 66 5.44 6.88 -11.70
N PRO A 67 5.06 7.30 -12.93
CA PRO A 67 3.69 7.09 -13.40
C PRO A 67 3.54 5.59 -13.58
N TYR A 68 3.06 4.90 -12.53
CA TYR A 68 2.51 3.56 -12.68
C TYR A 68 1.18 3.72 -13.42
N ASP A 69 1.36 3.87 -14.73
CA ASP A 69 0.40 4.02 -15.81
C ASP A 69 -0.46 2.75 -15.88
N ASP A 70 -1.57 2.76 -15.16
CA ASP A 70 -2.58 1.70 -15.17
C ASP A 70 -3.99 2.32 -15.29
N GLU A 71 -4.09 3.45 -16.01
CA GLU A 71 -5.37 3.95 -16.53
C GLU A 71 -5.29 4.07 -18.06
N PRO A 72 -6.06 3.26 -18.82
CA PRO A 72 -6.35 3.60 -20.20
C PRO A 72 -7.19 4.88 -20.17
N SER A 73 -6.53 6.02 -20.43
CA SER A 73 -7.14 7.33 -20.57
C SER A 73 -8.38 7.22 -21.45
N SER A 74 -9.55 7.26 -20.82
CA SER A 74 -10.83 7.35 -21.51
C SER A 74 -10.85 8.64 -22.33
N PRO A 75 -11.23 8.60 -23.62
CA PRO A 75 -11.28 9.80 -24.44
C PRO A 75 -12.40 10.69 -23.91
N HIS A 76 -12.03 11.87 -23.41
CA HIS A 76 -12.97 12.96 -23.22
C HIS A 76 -13.52 13.34 -24.59
N SER A 77 -14.81 13.10 -24.79
CA SER A 77 -15.61 13.53 -25.93
C SER A 77 -15.87 15.03 -25.83
N GLU A 78 -15.42 15.79 -26.83
CA GLU A 78 -15.97 17.09 -27.24
C GLU A 78 -17.06 16.90 -28.29
#